data_AF-A0A409VAP8-F1
#
_entry.id   AF-A0A409VAP8-F1
#
_cell.length_a   1.000
_cell.length_b   1.000
_cell.length_c   1.000
_cell.angle_alpha   90.00
_cell.angle_beta   90.00
_cell.angle_gamma   90.00
#
_symmetry.space_group_name_H-M   'P 1'
#
loop_
_entity.id
_entity.type
_entity.pdbx_description
1 polymer ?
#
loop_
_entity_poly.entity_id
_entity_poly.type
_entity_poly.pdbx_seq_one_letter_code
_entity_poly.pdbx_strand_id
1 'polypeptide(L)'
;MLEIDNHHHGIESDMSNSLPPEVEEGNIEYKLKLVNPTESRLEHLITQMKWRLEEGEGEAIYEIGVEDNGLLAGLTKPELDKSMETLQTMALRLGASTSILRERTIDAEGGENPRHALEILVRKVPEDQQFIDLRLAVLGNVDAGKSTLLGVLTQGELDNGRGRARLNLFRHLHEIQSGRTSSISHEILGFNGKGEVT
;
A
#
# COMPACT_ATOMS: atom_id res chain seq x y z
N MET A 1 -15.64 35.81 30.70
CA MET A 1 -16.39 35.55 29.46
C MET A 1 -15.41 35.73 28.32
N LEU A 2 -14.78 34.63 27.92
CA LEU A 2 -13.96 34.50 26.72
C LEU A 2 -14.32 33.10 26.20
N GLU A 3 -15.17 33.06 25.18
CA GLU A 3 -15.48 31.85 24.42
C GLU A 3 -14.22 31.45 23.65
N ILE A 4 -13.76 30.22 23.89
CA ILE A 4 -12.67 29.62 23.13
C ILE A 4 -13.35 28.73 22.12
N ASP A 5 -13.39 29.18 20.87
CA ASP A 5 -13.88 28.43 19.72
C ASP A 5 -13.06 27.16 19.56
N ASN A 6 -13.70 26.05 19.90
CA ASN A 6 -13.15 24.71 19.77
C ASN A 6 -13.33 24.28 18.30
N HIS A 7 -12.35 24.60 17.45
CA HIS A 7 -12.29 24.08 16.08
C HIS A 7 -12.00 22.58 16.14
N HIS A 8 -13.09 21.81 16.20
CA HIS A 8 -13.11 20.37 16.04
C HIS A 8 -12.75 20.06 14.59
N HIS A 9 -11.47 19.80 14.31
CA HIS A 9 -11.05 19.23 13.04
C HIS A 9 -11.41 17.75 13.05
N GLY A 10 -12.69 17.46 12.76
CA GLY A 10 -13.11 16.13 12.36
C GLY A 10 -12.42 15.82 11.04
N ILE A 11 -11.49 14.88 11.06
CA ILE A 11 -11.00 14.26 9.84
C ILE A 11 -12.17 13.41 9.35
N GLU A 12 -12.94 13.99 8.42
CA GLU A 12 -13.98 13.31 7.68
C GLU A 12 -13.39 12.02 7.11
N SER A 13 -14.01 10.89 7.44
CA SER A 13 -13.83 9.65 6.71
C SER A 13 -14.14 9.96 5.26
N ASP A 14 -13.12 9.89 4.40
CA ASP A 14 -13.22 10.14 2.96
C ASP A 14 -14.02 9.01 2.30
N MET A 15 -15.33 9.01 2.56
CA MET A 15 -16.38 8.20 1.93
C MET A 15 -16.87 8.94 0.70
N SER A 16 -15.96 9.53 -0.07
CA SER A 16 -16.27 10.00 -1.41
C SER A 16 -16.41 8.75 -2.29
N ASN A 17 -17.63 8.48 -2.77
CA ASN A 17 -17.93 7.40 -3.72
C ASN A 17 -17.30 7.61 -5.12
N SER A 18 -16.28 8.46 -5.21
CA SER A 18 -15.67 8.90 -6.45
C SER A 18 -14.20 9.22 -6.24
N LEU A 19 -13.37 8.70 -7.11
CA LEU A 19 -11.99 9.11 -7.34
C LEU A 19 -11.95 10.32 -8.30
N PRO A 20 -10.83 11.05 -8.38
CA PRO A 20 -10.62 11.98 -9.48
C PRO A 20 -10.69 11.23 -10.83
N PRO A 21 -11.04 11.90 -11.94
CA PRO A 21 -11.01 11.28 -13.25
C PRO A 21 -9.62 10.73 -13.59
N GLU A 22 -9.60 9.64 -14.36
CA GLU A 22 -8.37 9.05 -14.84
C GLU A 22 -7.58 10.06 -15.69
N VAL A 23 -6.27 10.08 -15.49
CA VAL A 23 -5.34 10.83 -16.34
C VAL A 23 -4.71 9.84 -17.31
N GLU A 24 -4.64 10.20 -18.59
CA GLU A 24 -4.03 9.35 -19.62
C GLU A 24 -2.53 9.13 -19.36
N GLU A 25 -1.87 10.09 -18.73
CA GLU A 25 -0.46 10.05 -18.33
C GLU A 25 -0.25 9.39 -16.95
N GLY A 26 0.94 8.82 -16.75
CA GLY A 26 1.37 8.24 -15.47
C GLY A 26 1.08 6.73 -15.34
N ASN A 27 1.15 6.22 -14.11
CA ASN A 27 1.16 4.80 -13.82
C ASN A 27 -0.14 4.26 -13.18
N ILE A 28 -1.22 5.06 -13.22
CA ILE A 28 -2.53 4.69 -12.66
C ILE A 28 -3.49 4.40 -13.80
N GLU A 29 -4.16 3.25 -13.78
CA GLU A 29 -5.12 2.83 -14.80
C GLU A 29 -6.47 2.48 -14.18
N TYR A 30 -7.57 3.02 -14.72
CA TYR A 30 -8.92 2.71 -14.26
C TYR A 30 -9.58 1.71 -15.20
N LYS A 31 -10.22 0.68 -14.63
CA LYS A 31 -10.99 -0.28 -15.42
C LYS A 31 -12.24 -0.70 -14.68
N LEU A 32 -13.39 -0.49 -15.30
CA LEU A 32 -14.65 -0.98 -14.74
C LEU A 32 -14.61 -2.51 -14.60
N LYS A 33 -14.22 -3.23 -15.65
CA LYS A 33 -14.13 -4.71 -15.65
C LYS A 33 -13.15 -5.24 -16.69
N LEU A 34 -12.56 -6.39 -16.39
CA LEU A 34 -11.62 -7.12 -17.27
C LEU A 34 -12.08 -8.57 -17.47
N VAL A 35 -13.35 -8.78 -17.81
CA VAL A 35 -13.92 -10.13 -17.91
C VAL A 35 -13.73 -10.71 -19.32
N ASN A 36 -13.07 -11.87 -19.42
CA ASN A 36 -12.90 -12.69 -20.63
C ASN A 36 -12.59 -11.88 -21.91
N PRO A 37 -11.48 -11.13 -21.95
CA PRO A 37 -11.09 -10.43 -23.18
C PRO A 37 -10.78 -11.42 -24.30
N THR A 38 -11.03 -11.01 -25.56
CA THR A 38 -10.49 -11.73 -26.72
C THR A 38 -8.96 -11.73 -26.69
N GLU A 39 -8.30 -12.65 -27.38
CA GLU A 39 -6.83 -12.66 -27.47
C GLU A 39 -6.28 -11.32 -27.97
N SER A 40 -6.88 -10.74 -29.01
CA SER A 40 -6.50 -9.42 -29.51
C SER A 40 -6.65 -8.33 -28.45
N ARG A 41 -7.74 -8.33 -27.68
CA ARG A 41 -7.95 -7.35 -26.61
C ARG A 41 -6.95 -7.55 -25.47
N LEU A 42 -6.63 -8.79 -25.15
CA LEU A 42 -5.66 -9.15 -24.12
C LEU A 42 -4.26 -8.63 -24.49
N GLU A 43 -3.82 -8.78 -25.73
CA GLU A 43 -2.54 -8.21 -26.19
C GLU A 43 -2.49 -6.68 -26.04
N HIS A 44 -3.59 -5.99 -26.36
CA HIS A 44 -3.68 -4.54 -26.14
C HIS A 44 -3.60 -4.16 -24.66
N LEU A 45 -4.31 -4.91 -23.79
CA LEU A 45 -4.25 -4.72 -22.34
C LEU A 45 -2.82 -4.92 -21.80
N ILE A 46 -2.11 -5.94 -22.27
CA ILE A 46 -0.72 -6.20 -21.88
C ILE A 46 0.19 -5.05 -22.31
N THR A 47 0.02 -4.56 -23.53
CA THR A 47 0.81 -3.43 -24.07
C THR A 47 0.58 -2.17 -23.23
N GLN A 48 -0.68 -1.91 -22.87
CA GLN A 48 -1.03 -0.80 -21.98
C GLN A 48 -0.42 -0.96 -20.59
N MET A 49 -0.49 -2.15 -19.98
CA MET A 49 0.14 -2.42 -18.69
C MET A 49 1.64 -2.23 -18.72
N LYS A 50 2.30 -2.66 -19.80
CA LYS A 50 3.73 -2.44 -19.99
C LYS A 50 4.06 -0.94 -19.97
N TRP A 51 3.28 -0.12 -20.67
CA TRP A 51 3.47 1.32 -20.70
C TRP A 51 3.27 1.96 -19.32
N ARG A 52 2.20 1.60 -18.60
CA ARG A 52 1.97 2.09 -17.22
C ARG A 52 3.11 1.72 -16.26
N LEU A 53 3.68 0.51 -16.40
CA LEU A 53 4.85 0.09 -15.63
C LEU A 53 6.10 0.90 -15.99
N GLU A 54 6.31 1.24 -17.27
CA GLU A 54 7.44 2.07 -17.70
C GLU A 54 7.34 3.50 -17.15
N GLU A 55 6.14 4.10 -17.19
CA GLU A 55 5.87 5.43 -16.61
C GLU A 55 6.06 5.48 -15.09
N GLY A 56 5.80 4.37 -14.40
CA GLY A 56 5.94 4.25 -12.94
C GLY A 56 7.21 3.53 -12.47
N GLU A 57 8.27 3.51 -13.27
CA GLU A 57 9.57 2.91 -12.92
C GLU A 57 9.49 1.45 -12.41
N GLY A 58 8.59 0.66 -12.99
CA GLY A 58 8.34 -0.73 -12.62
C GLY A 58 7.12 -0.93 -11.73
N GLU A 59 6.36 0.12 -11.40
CA GLU A 59 5.14 0.04 -10.59
C GLU A 59 3.94 0.67 -11.31
N ALA A 60 2.78 0.03 -11.24
CA ALA A 60 1.52 0.57 -11.73
C ALA A 60 0.37 0.27 -10.76
N ILE A 61 -0.57 1.19 -10.63
CA ILE A 61 -1.77 1.04 -9.80
C ILE A 61 -2.98 0.83 -10.72
N TYR A 62 -3.73 -0.24 -10.48
CA TYR A 62 -4.96 -0.56 -11.20
C TYR A 62 -6.14 -0.43 -10.25
N GLU A 63 -7.08 0.45 -10.60
CA GLU A 63 -8.34 0.61 -9.89
C GLU A 63 -9.43 -0.17 -10.65
N ILE A 64 -9.77 -1.36 -10.15
CA ILE A 64 -10.75 -2.28 -10.76
C ILE A 64 -12.13 -2.04 -10.14
N GLY A 65 -13.16 -1.95 -10.98
CA GLY A 65 -14.51 -1.57 -10.54
C GLY A 65 -14.72 -0.07 -10.51
N VAL A 66 -13.85 0.69 -11.18
CA VAL A 66 -13.89 2.15 -11.29
C VAL A 66 -14.03 2.54 -12.76
N GLU A 67 -14.92 3.48 -13.05
CA GLU A 67 -15.05 4.07 -14.38
C GLU A 67 -13.99 5.14 -14.64
N ASP A 68 -13.68 5.42 -15.91
CA ASP A 68 -12.65 6.40 -16.32
C ASP A 68 -12.93 7.83 -15.77
N ASN A 69 -14.17 8.15 -15.43
CA ASN A 69 -14.57 9.41 -14.76
C ASN A 69 -14.31 9.42 -13.24
N GLY A 70 -13.80 8.33 -12.68
CA GLY A 70 -13.54 8.14 -11.25
C GLY A 70 -14.72 7.57 -10.46
N LEU A 71 -15.86 7.28 -11.07
CA LEU A 71 -17.02 6.73 -10.37
C LEU A 71 -16.76 5.29 -9.90
N LEU A 72 -16.98 5.04 -8.61
CA LEU A 72 -16.88 3.71 -8.02
C LEU A 72 -18.16 2.90 -8.30
N ALA A 73 -18.28 2.33 -9.50
CA ALA A 73 -19.45 1.53 -9.89
C ALA A 73 -19.44 0.12 -9.25
N GLY A 74 -18.26 -0.39 -8.93
CA GLY A 74 -18.04 -1.68 -8.29
C GLY A 74 -18.41 -2.90 -9.14
N LEU A 75 -17.89 -4.06 -8.76
CA LEU A 75 -18.15 -5.35 -9.40
C LEU A 75 -18.73 -6.36 -8.41
N THR A 76 -19.56 -7.26 -8.93
CA THR A 76 -19.95 -8.43 -8.14
C THR A 76 -18.75 -9.34 -7.92
N LYS A 77 -18.78 -10.17 -6.85
CA LYS A 77 -17.69 -11.11 -6.57
C LYS A 77 -17.23 -11.95 -7.78
N PRO A 78 -18.12 -12.58 -8.57
CA PRO A 78 -17.68 -13.36 -9.74
C PRO A 78 -17.09 -12.53 -10.88
N GLU A 79 -17.52 -11.27 -11.05
CA GLU A 79 -16.93 -10.36 -12.04
C GLU A 79 -15.54 -9.88 -11.60
N LEU A 80 -15.39 -9.63 -10.30
CA LEU A 80 -14.14 -9.23 -9.69
C LEU A 80 -13.10 -10.33 -9.79
N ASP A 81 -13.47 -11.58 -9.46
CA ASP A 81 -12.56 -12.73 -9.52
C ASP A 81 -12.06 -12.95 -10.97
N LYS A 82 -12.95 -12.88 -11.97
CA LYS A 82 -12.55 -12.98 -13.40
C LYS A 82 -11.68 -11.81 -13.87
N SER A 83 -11.95 -10.60 -13.38
CA SER A 83 -11.15 -9.42 -13.71
C SER A 83 -9.75 -9.54 -13.10
N MET A 84 -9.66 -10.07 -11.88
CA MET A 84 -8.40 -10.35 -11.19
C MET A 84 -7.59 -11.44 -11.91
N GLU A 85 -8.21 -12.54 -12.34
CA GLU A 85 -7.56 -13.59 -13.14
C GLU A 85 -6.95 -13.02 -14.44
N THR A 86 -7.69 -12.14 -15.11
CA THR A 86 -7.22 -11.47 -16.33
C THR A 86 -6.03 -10.56 -16.03
N LEU A 87 -6.12 -9.73 -14.99
CA LEU A 87 -5.04 -8.84 -14.57
C LEU A 87 -3.77 -9.61 -14.17
N GLN A 88 -3.93 -10.71 -13.43
CA GLN A 88 -2.84 -11.62 -13.06
C GLN A 88 -2.18 -12.24 -14.30
N THR A 89 -2.98 -12.65 -15.28
CA THR A 89 -2.48 -13.19 -16.55
C THR A 89 -1.67 -12.15 -17.32
N MET A 90 -2.14 -10.90 -17.35
CA MET A 90 -1.42 -9.78 -17.98
C MET A 90 -0.07 -9.54 -17.28
N ALA A 91 -0.08 -9.43 -15.95
CA ALA A 91 1.13 -9.21 -15.16
C ALA A 91 2.14 -10.34 -15.32
N LEU A 92 1.68 -11.60 -15.28
CA LEU A 92 2.53 -12.78 -15.45
C LEU A 92 3.27 -12.77 -16.79
N ARG A 93 2.59 -12.38 -17.88
CA ARG A 93 3.21 -12.28 -19.22
C ARG A 93 4.29 -11.21 -19.32
N LEU A 94 4.26 -10.20 -18.44
CA LEU A 94 5.28 -9.16 -18.36
C LEU A 94 6.38 -9.47 -17.34
N GLY A 95 6.31 -10.59 -16.63
CA GLY A 95 7.19 -10.92 -15.51
C GLY A 95 6.92 -10.06 -14.27
N ALA A 96 5.71 -9.54 -14.13
CA ALA A 96 5.27 -8.73 -13.00
C ALA A 96 4.43 -9.53 -12.01
N SER A 97 4.30 -9.01 -10.80
CA SER A 97 3.47 -9.53 -9.72
C SER A 97 2.32 -8.56 -9.40
N THR A 98 1.24 -9.08 -8.82
CA THR A 98 0.09 -8.26 -8.39
C THR A 98 -0.13 -8.41 -6.88
N SER A 99 -0.55 -7.33 -6.23
CA SER A 99 -0.92 -7.32 -4.81
C SER A 99 -2.10 -6.37 -4.58
N ILE A 100 -3.07 -6.79 -3.78
CA ILE A 100 -4.23 -5.96 -3.44
C ILE A 100 -3.79 -4.96 -2.37
N LEU A 101 -3.86 -3.67 -2.66
CA LEU A 101 -3.58 -2.60 -1.70
C LEU A 101 -4.82 -2.27 -0.86
N ARG A 102 -5.99 -2.23 -1.51
CA ARG A 102 -7.26 -1.89 -0.85
C ARG A 102 -8.44 -2.57 -1.52
N GLU A 103 -9.42 -2.93 -0.70
CA GLU A 103 -10.75 -3.36 -1.13
C GLU A 103 -11.80 -2.39 -0.58
N ARG A 104 -12.69 -1.90 -1.46
CA ARG A 104 -13.81 -1.02 -1.12
C ARG A 104 -15.12 -1.75 -1.39
N THR A 105 -16.01 -1.79 -0.41
CA THR A 105 -17.37 -2.31 -0.60
C THR A 105 -18.31 -1.15 -0.91
N ILE A 106 -19.00 -1.24 -2.05
CA ILE A 106 -19.96 -0.29 -2.58
C ILE A 106 -21.34 -0.94 -2.42
N ASP A 107 -22.32 -0.18 -1.92
CA ASP A 107 -23.69 -0.63 -1.60
C ASP A 107 -23.82 -1.52 -0.35
N ALA A 108 -23.26 -1.09 0.79
CA ALA A 108 -23.46 -1.76 2.09
C ALA A 108 -24.79 -1.39 2.80
N GLU A 109 -25.59 -0.47 2.26
CA GLU A 109 -26.89 -0.08 2.85
C GLU A 109 -28.07 -0.71 2.11
N GLY A 110 -28.33 -1.99 2.38
CA GLY A 110 -29.61 -2.64 2.07
C GLY A 110 -29.76 -3.33 0.70
N GLY A 111 -28.69 -3.45 -0.11
CA GLY A 111 -28.71 -4.22 -1.35
C GLY A 111 -28.44 -5.72 -1.12
N GLU A 112 -29.18 -6.59 -1.80
CA GLU A 112 -29.00 -8.05 -1.72
C GLU A 112 -27.67 -8.56 -2.33
N ASN A 113 -26.90 -7.70 -3.01
CA ASN A 113 -25.62 -8.06 -3.64
C ASN A 113 -24.57 -6.93 -3.45
N PRO A 114 -23.63 -7.06 -2.51
CA PRO A 114 -22.57 -6.08 -2.33
C PRO A 114 -21.65 -6.05 -3.56
N ARG A 115 -21.20 -4.86 -3.92
CA ARG A 115 -20.24 -4.63 -5.00
C ARG A 115 -18.89 -4.24 -4.43
N HIS A 116 -17.84 -4.57 -5.14
CA HIS A 116 -16.47 -4.38 -4.67
C HIS A 116 -15.65 -3.66 -5.72
N ALA A 117 -14.81 -2.72 -5.29
CA ALA A 117 -13.74 -2.14 -6.10
C ALA A 117 -12.39 -2.43 -5.44
N LEU A 118 -11.36 -2.69 -6.25
CA LEU A 118 -10.03 -3.04 -5.78
C LEU A 118 -8.99 -2.06 -6.29
N GLU A 119 -8.13 -1.63 -5.39
CA GLU A 119 -6.89 -0.92 -5.69
C GLU A 119 -5.76 -1.96 -5.70
N ILE A 120 -5.13 -2.18 -6.84
CA ILE A 120 -4.17 -3.26 -7.06
C ILE A 120 -2.84 -2.68 -7.50
N LEU A 121 -1.77 -3.03 -6.79
CA LEU A 121 -0.40 -2.74 -7.20
C LEU A 121 0.10 -3.85 -8.14
N VAL A 122 0.55 -3.45 -9.32
CA VAL A 122 1.30 -4.28 -10.25
C VAL A 122 2.76 -3.84 -10.17
N ARG A 123 3.65 -4.77 -9.81
CA ARG A 123 5.08 -4.49 -9.64
C ARG A 123 5.93 -5.44 -10.46
N LYS A 124 6.82 -4.88 -11.28
CA LYS A 124 7.88 -5.58 -11.99
C LYS A 124 9.22 -5.20 -11.37
N VAL A 125 9.82 -6.14 -10.65
CA VAL A 125 11.19 -5.97 -10.14
C VAL A 125 12.15 -6.20 -11.31
N PRO A 126 13.09 -5.28 -11.60
CA PRO A 126 14.11 -5.51 -12.63
C PRO A 126 14.89 -6.79 -12.35
N GLU A 127 15.17 -7.58 -13.40
CA GLU A 127 15.96 -8.82 -13.26
C GLU A 127 17.37 -8.57 -12.71
N ASP A 128 17.89 -7.36 -12.95
CA ASP A 128 19.23 -6.92 -12.51
C ASP A 128 19.26 -6.41 -11.06
N GLN A 129 18.09 -6.16 -10.45
CA GLN A 129 17.96 -5.61 -9.11
C GLN A 129 17.54 -6.70 -8.12
N GLN A 130 18.52 -7.29 -7.45
CA GLN A 130 18.29 -8.39 -6.50
C GLN A 130 17.56 -7.95 -5.21
N PHE A 131 17.62 -6.66 -4.85
CA PHE A 131 16.93 -6.09 -3.69
C PHE A 131 16.83 -4.55 -3.79
N ILE A 132 15.84 -3.97 -3.09
CA ILE A 132 15.74 -2.53 -2.85
C ILE A 132 16.27 -2.26 -1.43
N ASP A 133 17.34 -1.46 -1.28
CA ASP A 133 17.88 -1.04 0.02
C ASP A 133 17.42 0.39 0.34
N LEU A 134 16.52 0.55 1.32
CA LEU A 134 16.08 1.83 1.82
C LEU A 134 16.71 2.11 3.19
N ARG A 135 17.48 3.20 3.29
CA ARG A 135 18.15 3.61 4.53
C ARG A 135 17.41 4.77 5.19
N LEU A 136 16.74 4.47 6.30
CA LEU A 136 16.00 5.45 7.09
C LEU A 136 16.80 5.86 8.34
N ALA A 137 16.90 7.16 8.59
CA ALA A 137 17.48 7.70 9.82
C ALA A 137 16.39 8.34 10.69
N VAL A 138 16.27 7.88 11.94
CA VAL A 138 15.30 8.42 12.91
C VAL A 138 15.98 9.43 13.82
N LEU A 139 15.62 10.71 13.68
CA LEU A 139 16.18 11.83 14.44
C LEU A 139 15.09 12.49 15.31
N GLY A 140 15.51 13.23 16.33
CA GLY A 140 14.58 13.97 17.21
C GLY A 140 15.09 14.13 18.63
N ASN A 141 14.29 14.76 19.49
CA ASN A 141 14.68 15.06 20.87
C ASN A 141 14.79 13.80 21.76
N VAL A 142 15.43 13.95 22.92
CA VAL A 142 15.45 12.92 23.98
C VAL A 142 14.00 12.60 24.40
N ASP A 143 13.73 11.33 24.71
CA ASP A 143 12.41 10.82 25.15
C ASP A 143 11.26 10.91 24.13
N ALA A 144 11.52 11.29 22.88
CA ALA A 144 10.54 11.27 21.78
C ALA A 144 10.11 9.84 21.33
N GLY A 145 10.56 8.79 22.02
CA GLY A 145 10.19 7.41 21.68
C GLY A 145 10.89 6.82 20.46
N LYS A 146 11.93 7.46 19.89
CA LYS A 146 12.62 6.99 18.67
C LYS A 146 13.07 5.53 18.74
N SER A 147 13.80 5.18 19.79
CA SER A 147 14.25 3.80 20.01
C SER A 147 13.09 2.87 20.35
N THR A 148 12.02 3.39 20.97
CA THR A 148 10.83 2.58 21.21
C THR A 148 10.13 2.22 19.90
N LEU A 149 9.93 3.19 19.00
CA LEU A 149 9.35 2.97 17.68
C LEU A 149 10.19 2.00 16.85
N LEU A 150 11.51 2.20 16.80
CA LEU A 150 12.41 1.27 16.11
C LEU A 150 12.28 -0.15 16.67
N GLY A 151 12.25 -0.31 18.00
CA GLY A 151 12.11 -1.62 18.63
C GLY A 151 10.77 -2.29 18.33
N VAL A 152 9.67 -1.53 18.30
CA VAL A 152 8.34 -2.06 17.93
C VAL A 152 8.32 -2.52 16.47
N LEU A 153 8.87 -1.71 15.56
CA LEU A 153 8.86 -2.01 14.12
C LEU A 153 9.74 -3.21 13.75
N THR A 154 10.86 -3.41 14.45
CA THR A 154 11.82 -4.46 14.09
C THR A 154 11.56 -5.78 14.82
N GLN A 155 10.96 -5.74 16.01
CA GLN A 155 10.69 -6.94 16.82
C GLN A 155 9.23 -7.40 16.75
N GLY A 156 8.32 -6.58 16.22
CA GLY A 156 6.88 -6.90 16.14
C GLY A 156 6.16 -6.95 17.49
N GLU A 157 6.83 -6.61 18.59
CA GLU A 157 6.23 -6.53 19.92
C GLU A 157 5.82 -5.10 20.27
N LEU A 158 4.58 -4.93 20.71
CA LEU A 158 4.12 -3.65 21.24
C LEU A 158 4.86 -3.29 22.54
N ASP A 159 5.20 -2.01 22.66
CA ASP A 159 5.81 -1.49 23.87
C ASP A 159 4.79 -1.48 25.02
N ASN A 160 5.26 -1.72 26.24
CA ASN A 160 4.43 -1.71 27.44
C ASN A 160 4.30 -0.31 28.08
N GLY A 161 4.62 0.74 27.33
CA GLY A 161 4.68 2.13 27.81
C GLY A 161 5.84 2.44 28.74
N ARG A 162 6.73 1.48 29.02
CA ARG A 162 7.94 1.66 29.83
C ARG A 162 9.22 1.52 29.02
N GLY A 163 9.13 1.46 27.68
CA GLY A 163 10.28 1.29 26.81
C GLY A 163 10.89 -0.11 26.89
N ARG A 164 10.06 -1.15 27.05
CA ARG A 164 10.48 -2.55 26.90
C ARG A 164 10.97 -2.82 25.48
N ALA A 165 10.27 -2.30 24.46
CA ALA A 165 10.61 -2.55 23.07
C ALA A 165 12.02 -2.06 22.69
N ARG A 166 12.49 -0.96 23.29
CA ARG A 166 13.83 -0.39 23.02
C ARG A 166 14.97 -1.11 23.74
N LEU A 167 14.70 -1.98 24.72
CA LEU A 167 15.76 -2.68 25.45
C LEU A 167 16.60 -3.57 24.51
N ASN A 168 15.96 -4.14 23.49
CA ASN A 168 16.62 -4.95 22.47
C ASN A 168 17.57 -4.13 21.58
N LEU A 169 17.48 -2.80 21.59
CA LEU A 169 18.36 -1.90 20.84
C LEU A 169 19.55 -1.38 21.65
N PHE A 170 19.54 -1.55 22.97
CA PHE A 170 20.62 -1.09 23.83
C PHE A 170 21.81 -2.04 23.77
N ARG A 171 22.99 -1.48 23.50
CA ARG A 171 24.24 -2.24 23.30
C ARG A 171 25.17 -2.14 24.50
N HIS A 172 24.98 -1.13 25.35
CA HIS A 172 25.87 -0.87 26.48
C HIS A 172 25.14 -0.85 27.82
N LEU A 173 25.84 -1.24 28.89
CA LEU A 173 25.28 -1.31 30.24
C LEU A 173 24.71 0.04 30.70
N HIS A 174 25.40 1.14 30.41
CA HIS A 174 24.93 2.48 30.78
C HIS A 174 23.66 2.91 30.04
N GLU A 175 23.36 2.35 28.86
CA GLU A 175 22.10 2.58 28.14
C GLU A 175 20.93 1.87 28.82
N ILE A 176 21.15 0.63 29.27
CA ILE A 176 20.16 -0.15 30.03
C ILE A 176 19.86 0.52 31.36
N GLN A 177 20.89 0.97 32.08
CA GLN A 177 20.75 1.62 33.38
C GLN A 177 20.05 2.98 33.29
N SER A 178 20.41 3.79 32.29
CA SER A 178 19.85 5.14 32.12
C SER A 178 18.52 5.16 31.35
N GLY A 179 18.21 4.08 30.63
CA GLY A 179 17.10 4.04 29.68
C GLY A 179 17.30 4.97 28.48
N ARG A 180 18.52 5.43 28.21
CA ARG A 180 18.86 6.38 27.14
C ARG A 180 19.81 5.77 26.14
N THR A 181 19.52 5.97 24.86
CA THR A 181 20.38 5.56 23.75
C THR A 181 21.56 6.52 23.66
N SER A 182 22.77 5.99 23.75
CA SER A 182 24.04 6.73 23.67
C SER A 182 24.84 6.39 22.41
N SER A 183 24.46 5.30 21.74
CA SER A 183 25.05 4.76 20.53
C SER A 183 24.05 4.76 19.37
N ILE A 184 24.57 4.71 18.14
CA ILE A 184 23.76 4.56 16.94
C ILE A 184 23.44 3.06 16.78
N SER A 185 22.15 2.69 16.75
CA SER A 185 21.74 1.35 16.36
C SER A 185 21.36 1.31 14.88
N HIS A 186 21.67 0.18 14.25
CA HIS A 186 21.25 -0.16 12.89
C HIS A 186 20.40 -1.41 12.98
N GLU A 187 19.18 -1.32 12.50
CA GLU A 187 18.25 -2.43 12.39
C GLU A 187 17.93 -2.66 10.91
N ILE A 188 17.78 -3.92 10.52
CA ILE A 188 17.43 -4.31 9.15
C ILE A 188 16.04 -4.94 9.20
N LEU A 189 15.15 -4.46 8.34
CA LEU A 189 13.83 -5.03 8.14
C LEU A 189 13.73 -5.52 6.70
N GLY A 190 13.59 -6.84 6.53
CA GLY A 190 13.46 -7.48 5.23
C GLY A 190 11.99 -7.59 4.81
N PHE A 191 11.70 -7.24 3.56
CA PHE A 191 10.40 -7.45 2.94
C PHE A 191 10.56 -8.31 1.68
N ASN A 192 9.65 -9.26 1.48
CA ASN A 192 9.57 -10.01 0.23
C ASN A 192 8.90 -9.17 -0.88
N GLY A 193 8.89 -9.68 -2.11
CA GLY A 193 8.24 -8.99 -3.25
C GLY A 193 6.74 -8.74 -3.09
N LYS A 194 6.07 -9.39 -2.13
CA LYS A 194 4.66 -9.19 -1.78
C LYS A 194 4.46 -8.19 -0.64
N GLY A 195 5.53 -7.66 -0.05
CA GLY A 195 5.49 -6.73 1.07
C GLY A 195 5.36 -7.37 2.46
N GLU A 196 5.52 -8.70 2.57
CA GLU A 196 5.50 -9.40 3.86
C GLU A 196 6.89 -9.37 4.51
N VAL A 197 6.93 -9.26 5.84
CA VAL A 197 8.18 -9.25 6.62
C VAL A 197 8.81 -10.65 6.65
N THR A 198 10.13 -10.74 6.42
CA THR A 198 10.92 -11.97 6.42
C THR A 198 12.06 -11.96 7.40
#